data_AF-A0A9W6PBP0-F1
#
_entry.id   AF-A0A9W6PBP0-F1
#
_cell.length_a   1.000
_cell.length_b   1.000
_cell.length_c   1.000
_cell.angle_alpha   90.00
_cell.angle_beta   90.00
_cell.angle_gamma   90.00
#
_symmetry.space_group_name_H-M   'P 1'
#
loop_
_entity.id
_entity.type
_entity.pdbx_description
1 polymer ?
#
loop_
_entity_poly.entity_id
_entity_poly.type
_entity_poly.pdbx_seq_one_letter_code
_entity_poly.pdbx_strand_id
1 'polypeptide(L)'
;MDQTIVRWGRVEPHAATPDIAVGLAAETADPLWFLLRQWQLGELTGDDGGSPVALDTKVSWSRFTRYRPEGTPGRPALPLGDDAAPLERLVEQEALITPGDPAATPWTAAVRAGRSLRRHLAARHLTAVADALAARPELRFDATAPDDAPLGPDEVRYRRLLAGRVLDGAKVLALLADGGLPAGATAGADPGALEDALRDWQRELAEDWGVLAPGADPTPPSWVPDRLEYAFSLAAPPLPPAEPSAEPPAADAPAADAPAADAPAADAPAAELVLRAPAYDGTGLAWYDLDLDLDTGRAQDADPGRALGAAADGGATGQRTATALPAPLRYPGMPADRFWEFEDARVSLGAATGGPTDLARMLAVDFALVHSPDWYLAPVEVPVGCVARVDWVVVRDTFGAATLVGTAATRAGDGVGRQFQPAAASGPEGDHPLLVVLPSAGSALGSPPLERVALQRDEAANLAWAIEQRVLGPSGRGVELPWQQIEFDLPRARSASAYELVWRLATPVARSWTPLVPVAPRPGAPDGPRLLRRARLLETRTGELRAARSRILRDAAGGVRDEEVTRGGVEVRMLDQLVRRPDGSSHVWRGREKRPGRGEASSGLRFDAATPDPDRGRPDLP
;
A
#
# COMPACT_ATOMS: atom_id res chain seq x y z
N MET A 1 -43.67 20.77 5.97
CA MET A 1 -42.80 19.61 5.67
C MET A 1 -43.52 18.79 4.63
N ASP A 2 -43.21 19.04 3.36
CA ASP A 2 -43.67 18.18 2.27
C ASP A 2 -42.74 16.98 2.20
N GLN A 3 -43.29 15.77 2.35
CA GLN A 3 -42.56 14.53 2.09
C GLN A 3 -42.58 14.26 0.60
N THR A 4 -41.45 14.46 -0.07
CA THR A 4 -41.27 14.05 -1.46
C THR A 4 -41.23 12.53 -1.53
N ILE A 5 -42.35 11.91 -1.93
CA ILE A 5 -42.43 10.46 -2.17
C ILE A 5 -41.77 10.17 -3.51
N VAL A 6 -40.54 9.65 -3.50
CA VAL A 6 -39.89 9.11 -4.70
C VAL A 6 -40.53 7.73 -4.99
N ARG A 7 -41.32 7.64 -6.07
CA ARG A 7 -41.82 6.36 -6.58
C ARG A 7 -40.89 5.85 -7.68
N TRP A 8 -40.33 4.67 -7.47
CA TRP A 8 -39.63 3.93 -8.52
C TRP A 8 -40.65 3.13 -9.32
N GLY A 9 -40.82 3.45 -10.59
CA GLY A 9 -41.60 2.66 -11.54
C GLY A 9 -40.68 1.70 -12.26
N ARG A 10 -40.88 0.39 -12.09
CA ARG A 10 -40.24 -0.62 -12.92
C ARG A 10 -40.97 -0.64 -14.26
N VAL A 11 -40.27 -0.29 -15.33
CA VAL A 11 -40.77 -0.46 -16.70
C VAL A 11 -40.53 -1.92 -17.05
N GLU A 12 -41.59 -2.72 -17.09
CA GLU A 12 -41.54 -4.09 -17.61
C GLU A 12 -42.22 -4.08 -18.99
N PRO A 13 -41.60 -4.69 -20.02
CA PRO A 13 -42.24 -4.84 -21.32
C PRO A 13 -43.52 -5.67 -21.12
N HIS A 14 -44.67 -5.06 -21.36
CA HIS A 14 -45.94 -5.77 -21.33
C HIS A 14 -46.11 -6.45 -22.68
N ALA A 15 -45.99 -7.79 -22.70
CA ALA A 15 -46.19 -8.55 -23.91
C ALA A 15 -47.62 -8.30 -24.42
N ALA A 16 -47.75 -7.70 -25.60
CA ALA A 16 -49.05 -7.39 -26.19
C ALA A 16 -49.85 -8.65 -26.55
N THR A 17 -49.19 -9.82 -26.59
CA THR A 17 -49.80 -11.11 -26.86
C THR A 17 -49.18 -12.21 -25.99
N PRO A 18 -49.98 -13.15 -25.45
CA PRO A 18 -49.51 -14.38 -24.82
C PRO A 18 -49.16 -15.48 -25.84
N ASP A 19 -49.33 -15.23 -27.14
CA ASP A 19 -49.02 -16.21 -28.19
C ASP A 19 -47.51 -16.33 -28.41
N ILE A 20 -46.94 -17.42 -27.88
CA ILE A 20 -45.51 -17.72 -27.96
C ILE A 20 -45.09 -17.96 -29.43
N ALA A 21 -46.02 -18.33 -30.32
CA ALA A 21 -45.70 -18.55 -31.74
C ALA A 21 -45.16 -17.29 -32.42
N VAL A 22 -45.65 -16.10 -32.05
CA VAL A 22 -45.19 -14.81 -32.60
C VAL A 22 -43.75 -14.50 -32.17
N GLY A 23 -43.41 -14.79 -30.91
CA GLY A 23 -42.04 -14.66 -30.40
C GLY A 23 -41.09 -15.71 -30.98
N LEU A 24 -41.58 -16.95 -31.18
CA LEU A 24 -40.83 -18.06 -31.79
C LEU A 24 -40.61 -17.88 -33.29
N ALA A 25 -41.53 -17.20 -33.99
CA ALA A 25 -41.43 -16.97 -35.43
C ALA A 25 -40.31 -15.99 -35.79
N ALA A 26 -39.86 -15.16 -34.84
CA ALA A 26 -38.80 -14.17 -35.01
C ALA A 26 -38.95 -13.34 -36.32
N GLU A 27 -40.18 -12.93 -36.62
CA GLU A 27 -40.51 -12.28 -37.89
C GLU A 27 -39.77 -10.95 -38.01
N THR A 28 -38.93 -10.84 -39.04
CA THR A 28 -38.18 -9.62 -39.33
C THR A 28 -39.06 -8.71 -40.19
N ALA A 29 -39.56 -7.62 -39.62
CA ALA A 29 -40.53 -6.74 -40.28
C ALA A 29 -39.98 -6.02 -41.53
N ASP A 30 -38.69 -5.67 -41.52
CA ASP A 30 -38.01 -5.07 -42.68
C ASP A 30 -36.56 -5.58 -42.78
N PRO A 31 -36.36 -6.74 -43.42
CA PRO A 31 -35.02 -7.31 -43.63
C PRO A 31 -34.14 -6.40 -44.49
N LEU A 32 -34.75 -5.62 -45.40
CA LEU A 32 -34.06 -4.72 -46.30
C LEU A 32 -33.49 -3.51 -45.55
N TRP A 33 -34.24 -2.97 -44.58
CA TRP A 33 -33.73 -1.92 -43.71
C TRP A 33 -32.53 -2.39 -42.88
N PHE A 34 -32.58 -3.59 -42.29
CA PHE A 34 -31.44 -4.16 -41.56
C PHE A 34 -30.22 -4.29 -42.47
N LEU A 35 -30.36 -4.95 -43.63
CA LEU A 35 -29.27 -5.15 -44.59
C LEU A 35 -28.69 -3.83 -45.12
N LEU A 36 -29.54 -2.84 -45.43
CA LEU A 36 -29.10 -1.52 -45.87
C LEU A 36 -28.39 -0.76 -44.75
N ARG A 37 -28.75 -0.98 -43.48
CA ARG A 37 -28.07 -0.37 -42.35
C ARG A 37 -26.71 -1.01 -42.08
N GLN A 38 -26.59 -2.33 -42.21
CA GLN A 38 -25.31 -3.05 -42.20
C GLN A 38 -24.40 -2.57 -43.36
N TRP A 39 -24.96 -2.41 -44.56
CA TRP A 39 -24.24 -1.86 -45.71
C TRP A 39 -23.76 -0.41 -45.47
N GLN A 40 -24.63 0.47 -44.95
CA GLN A 40 -24.28 1.87 -44.68
C GLN A 40 -23.22 2.01 -43.57
N LEU A 41 -23.18 1.10 -42.60
CA LEU A 41 -22.16 1.06 -41.55
C LEU A 41 -20.87 0.35 -42.00
N GLY A 42 -20.82 -0.15 -43.23
CA GLY A 42 -19.65 -0.81 -43.78
C GLY A 42 -19.45 -2.24 -43.29
N GLU A 43 -20.44 -2.85 -42.63
CA GLU A 43 -20.37 -4.24 -42.11
C GLU A 43 -20.25 -5.28 -43.23
N LEU A 44 -20.71 -4.95 -44.44
CA LEU A 44 -20.56 -5.78 -45.65
C LEU A 44 -19.27 -5.50 -46.43
N THR A 45 -18.46 -4.55 -45.98
CA THR A 45 -17.11 -4.35 -46.49
C THR A 45 -16.25 -5.39 -45.79
N GLY A 46 -16.07 -6.54 -46.43
CA GLY A 46 -15.16 -7.55 -45.93
C GLY A 46 -13.74 -7.00 -45.93
N ASP A 47 -13.13 -6.93 -44.75
CA ASP A 47 -11.69 -6.75 -44.61
C ASP A 47 -11.04 -8.13 -44.46
N ASP A 48 -9.83 -8.31 -45.00
CA ASP A 48 -9.09 -9.57 -44.88
C ASP A 48 -8.47 -9.65 -43.48
N GLY A 49 -9.32 -9.89 -42.48
CA GLY A 49 -9.00 -9.83 -41.06
C GLY A 49 -9.12 -11.19 -40.40
N GLY A 50 -8.21 -12.11 -40.72
CA GLY A 50 -8.12 -13.41 -40.05
C GLY A 50 -8.15 -13.25 -38.52
N SER A 51 -9.06 -13.96 -37.85
CA SER A 51 -9.13 -13.90 -36.38
C SER A 51 -8.10 -14.83 -35.77
N PRO A 52 -7.44 -14.45 -34.66
CA PRO A 52 -6.49 -15.33 -34.00
C PRO A 52 -7.23 -16.55 -33.42
N VAL A 53 -6.78 -17.76 -33.75
CA VAL A 53 -7.35 -19.04 -33.28
C VAL A 53 -6.43 -19.79 -32.35
N ALA A 54 -5.12 -19.53 -32.40
CA ALA A 54 -4.14 -20.08 -31.47
C ALA A 54 -2.96 -19.12 -31.31
N LEU A 55 -2.37 -19.12 -30.11
CA LEU A 55 -1.20 -18.34 -29.77
C LEU A 55 -0.14 -19.27 -29.19
N ASP A 56 0.99 -19.39 -29.85
CA ASP A 56 2.18 -20.01 -29.27
C ASP A 56 3.00 -18.89 -28.60
N THR A 57 3.35 -19.05 -27.33
CA THR A 57 4.09 -18.06 -26.55
C THR A 57 5.29 -18.70 -25.88
N LYS A 58 6.43 -17.99 -25.85
CA LYS A 58 7.58 -18.32 -25.01
C LYS A 58 7.79 -17.21 -24.00
N VAL A 59 7.91 -17.61 -22.75
CA VAL A 59 8.04 -16.69 -21.62
C VAL A 59 9.20 -17.13 -20.77
N SER A 60 10.06 -16.19 -20.41
CA SER A 60 11.14 -16.35 -19.46
C SER A 60 10.81 -15.60 -18.17
N TRP A 61 11.27 -16.10 -17.03
CA TRP A 61 11.10 -15.43 -15.74
C TRP A 61 12.30 -15.60 -14.83
N SER A 62 12.39 -14.71 -13.85
CA SER A 62 13.36 -14.70 -12.77
C SER A 62 12.69 -14.24 -11.48
N ARG A 63 12.69 -15.09 -10.44
CA ARG A 63 12.11 -14.79 -9.13
C ARG A 63 12.95 -13.79 -8.35
N PHE A 64 12.29 -12.95 -7.57
CA PHE A 64 12.95 -12.10 -6.60
C PHE A 64 13.57 -12.96 -5.50
N THR A 65 14.87 -12.80 -5.26
CA THR A 65 15.62 -13.55 -4.24
C THR A 65 16.20 -12.64 -3.16
N ARG A 66 16.14 -11.32 -3.37
CA ARG A 66 16.62 -10.31 -2.43
C ARG A 66 15.60 -9.20 -2.24
N TYR A 67 15.56 -8.71 -1.00
CA TYR A 67 14.81 -7.54 -0.59
C TYR A 67 15.72 -6.65 0.25
N ARG A 68 15.73 -5.34 0.01
CA ARG A 68 16.45 -4.39 0.85
C ARG A 68 15.53 -3.25 1.29
N PRO A 69 15.40 -3.00 2.60
CA PRO A 69 14.73 -1.80 3.08
C PRO A 69 15.61 -0.56 2.80
N GLU A 70 15.02 0.50 2.26
CA GLU A 70 15.73 1.73 1.85
C GLU A 70 15.33 2.95 2.71
N GLY A 71 14.49 2.75 3.73
CA GLY A 71 14.10 3.82 4.67
C GLY A 71 15.25 4.29 5.56
N THR A 72 16.18 3.38 5.87
CA THR A 72 17.43 3.67 6.58
C THR A 72 18.64 3.35 5.70
N PRO A 73 19.54 4.30 5.43
CA PRO A 73 20.73 4.05 4.62
C PRO A 73 21.62 2.93 5.18
N GLY A 74 22.26 2.18 4.28
CA GLY A 74 23.28 1.18 4.65
C GLY A 74 22.74 -0.13 5.21
N ARG A 75 21.43 -0.39 5.12
CA ARG A 75 20.86 -1.69 5.48
C ARG A 75 21.28 -2.78 4.48
N PRO A 76 21.61 -4.00 4.94
CA PRO A 76 21.94 -5.09 4.04
C PRO A 76 20.70 -5.62 3.31
N ALA A 77 20.90 -6.19 2.13
CA ALA A 77 19.88 -6.98 1.47
C ALA A 77 19.61 -8.28 2.25
N LEU A 78 18.35 -8.65 2.36
CA LEU A 78 17.84 -9.83 3.03
C LEU A 78 17.40 -10.87 1.98
N PRO A 79 17.52 -12.17 2.26
CA PRO A 79 16.95 -13.20 1.39
C PRO A 79 15.43 -13.08 1.33
N LEU A 80 14.89 -13.21 0.11
CA LEU A 80 13.46 -13.35 -0.14
C LEU A 80 13.21 -14.79 -0.64
N GLY A 81 12.43 -15.56 0.11
CA GLY A 81 12.12 -16.96 -0.22
C GLY A 81 10.79 -17.12 -0.97
N ASP A 82 10.57 -18.31 -1.54
CA ASP A 82 9.33 -18.64 -2.27
C ASP A 82 8.07 -18.56 -1.39
N ASP A 83 8.18 -18.95 -0.12
CA ASP A 83 7.09 -18.89 0.88
C ASP A 83 7.06 -17.56 1.65
N ALA A 84 7.76 -16.52 1.16
CA ALA A 84 7.80 -15.23 1.82
C ALA A 84 6.39 -14.69 2.02
N ALA A 85 6.16 -14.08 3.18
CA ALA A 85 4.95 -13.32 3.46
C ALA A 85 4.66 -12.30 2.34
N PRO A 86 3.41 -11.83 2.20
CA PRO A 86 3.09 -10.76 1.25
C PRO A 86 4.06 -9.60 1.38
N LEU A 87 4.45 -9.01 0.25
CA LEU A 87 5.50 -7.99 0.21
C LEU A 87 5.17 -6.79 1.09
N GLU A 88 3.90 -6.39 1.15
CA GLU A 88 3.38 -5.34 2.03
C GLU A 88 3.67 -5.63 3.49
N ARG A 89 3.50 -6.87 3.96
CA ARG A 89 3.90 -7.26 5.33
C ARG A 89 5.40 -7.09 5.53
N LEU A 90 6.22 -7.54 4.59
CA LEU A 90 7.68 -7.43 4.70
C LEU A 90 8.17 -5.97 4.73
N VAL A 91 7.50 -5.09 3.98
CA VAL A 91 7.85 -3.67 3.84
C VAL A 91 7.30 -2.83 4.99
N GLU A 92 6.05 -3.05 5.37
CA GLU A 92 5.31 -2.15 6.25
C GLU A 92 5.37 -2.52 7.73
N GLN A 93 5.64 -3.79 8.06
CA GLN A 93 5.45 -4.35 9.40
C GLN A 93 6.19 -3.54 10.47
N GLU A 94 5.42 -2.96 11.38
CA GLU A 94 5.94 -2.40 12.61
C GLU A 94 6.21 -3.48 13.64
N ALA A 95 7.29 -3.33 14.40
CA ALA A 95 7.46 -4.07 15.65
C ALA A 95 6.48 -3.56 16.71
N LEU A 96 5.70 -4.48 17.28
CA LEU A 96 4.77 -4.18 18.38
C LEU A 96 5.40 -4.41 19.75
N ILE A 97 6.35 -5.33 19.87
CA ILE A 97 6.97 -5.67 21.16
C ILE A 97 8.37 -5.06 21.23
N THR A 98 8.62 -4.29 22.27
CA THR A 98 9.94 -3.72 22.59
C THR A 98 10.43 -4.33 23.89
N PRO A 99 11.24 -5.41 23.83
CA PRO A 99 11.81 -6.01 25.04
C PRO A 99 12.59 -4.98 25.85
N GLY A 100 12.36 -4.94 27.16
CA GLY A 100 13.02 -3.99 28.07
C GLY A 100 12.33 -2.63 28.18
N ASP A 101 11.34 -2.31 27.33
CA ASP A 101 10.52 -1.10 27.43
C ASP A 101 9.02 -1.46 27.51
N PRO A 102 8.49 -1.68 28.73
CA PRO A 102 7.07 -1.96 28.94
C PRO A 102 6.15 -0.81 28.53
N ALA A 103 6.64 0.44 28.52
CA ALA A 103 5.83 1.61 28.15
C ALA A 103 5.68 1.75 26.63
N ALA A 104 6.66 1.26 25.85
CA ALA A 104 6.60 1.22 24.39
C ALA A 104 5.80 0.02 23.85
N THR A 105 5.60 -1.03 24.64
CA THR A 105 4.85 -2.22 24.22
C THR A 105 3.35 -2.07 24.52
N PRO A 106 2.45 -2.23 23.53
CA PRO A 106 1.02 -2.25 23.79
C PRO A 106 0.62 -3.35 24.79
N TRP A 107 -0.23 -3.02 25.77
CA TRP A 107 -0.64 -3.96 26.82
C TRP A 107 -1.27 -5.25 26.28
N THR A 108 -2.00 -5.16 25.18
CA THR A 108 -2.58 -6.34 24.52
C THR A 108 -1.53 -7.24 23.91
N ALA A 109 -0.45 -6.69 23.36
CA ALA A 109 0.69 -7.47 22.87
C ALA A 109 1.44 -8.15 24.02
N ALA A 110 1.76 -7.42 25.09
CA ALA A 110 2.42 -7.95 26.27
C ALA A 110 1.66 -9.14 26.91
N VAL A 111 0.35 -8.98 27.13
CA VAL A 111 -0.50 -10.02 27.73
C VAL A 111 -0.68 -11.21 26.79
N ARG A 112 -0.89 -10.97 25.48
CA ARG A 112 -1.07 -12.06 24.51
C ARG A 112 0.23 -12.84 24.30
N ALA A 113 1.38 -12.16 24.32
CA ALA A 113 2.69 -12.82 24.32
C ALA A 113 2.85 -13.76 25.52
N GLY A 114 2.47 -13.31 26.74
CA GLY A 114 2.48 -14.15 27.94
C GLY A 114 1.52 -15.34 27.85
N ARG A 115 0.33 -15.16 27.29
CA ARG A 115 -0.62 -16.25 27.01
C ARG A 115 -0.06 -17.23 25.97
N SER A 116 0.60 -16.75 24.92
CA SER A 116 1.18 -17.61 23.89
C SER A 116 2.35 -18.43 24.44
N LEU A 117 3.20 -17.85 25.30
CA LEU A 117 4.24 -18.59 26.01
C LEU A 117 3.65 -19.77 26.80
N ARG A 118 2.60 -19.51 27.58
CA ARG A 118 1.92 -20.56 28.34
C ARG A 118 1.36 -21.67 27.44
N ARG A 119 0.87 -21.34 26.24
CA ARG A 119 0.41 -22.32 25.25
C ARG A 119 1.56 -23.19 24.72
N HIS A 120 2.70 -22.60 24.38
CA HIS A 120 3.88 -23.34 23.90
C HIS A 120 4.46 -24.25 24.97
N LEU A 121 4.54 -23.79 26.21
CA LEU A 121 4.98 -24.60 27.34
C LEU A 121 3.98 -25.73 27.62
N ALA A 122 2.67 -25.46 27.58
CA ALA A 122 1.64 -26.48 27.80
C ALA A 122 1.66 -27.58 26.72
N ALA A 123 1.90 -27.23 25.46
CA ALA A 123 2.01 -28.19 24.36
C ALA A 123 3.15 -29.21 24.54
N ARG A 124 4.14 -28.88 25.38
CA ARG A 124 5.28 -29.73 25.74
C ARG A 124 5.23 -30.23 27.18
N HIS A 125 4.08 -30.12 27.84
CA HIS A 125 3.88 -30.52 29.24
C HIS A 125 4.73 -29.75 30.27
N LEU A 126 5.14 -28.51 29.96
CA LEU A 126 5.99 -27.64 30.79
C LEU A 126 5.19 -26.56 31.54
N THR A 127 3.93 -26.82 31.93
CA THR A 127 3.08 -25.81 32.59
C THR A 127 3.64 -25.32 33.93
N ALA A 128 4.42 -26.14 34.64
CA ALA A 128 5.10 -25.75 35.87
C ALA A 128 6.07 -24.56 35.67
N VAL A 129 6.71 -24.46 34.49
CA VAL A 129 7.55 -23.30 34.12
C VAL A 129 6.70 -22.04 34.00
N ALA A 130 5.55 -22.13 33.33
CA ALA A 130 4.64 -20.99 33.18
C ALA A 130 4.10 -20.52 34.54
N ASP A 131 3.77 -21.44 35.44
CA ASP A 131 3.29 -21.13 36.78
C ASP A 131 4.41 -20.52 37.65
N ALA A 132 5.65 -21.04 37.56
CA ALA A 132 6.82 -20.49 38.25
C ALA A 132 7.15 -19.06 37.77
N LEU A 133 7.03 -18.78 36.47
CA LEU A 133 7.17 -17.43 35.92
C LEU A 133 6.03 -16.52 36.40
N ALA A 134 4.78 -16.98 36.37
CA ALA A 134 3.63 -16.20 36.83
C ALA A 134 3.61 -15.94 38.35
N ALA A 135 4.30 -16.77 39.14
CA ALA A 135 4.46 -16.57 40.58
C ALA A 135 5.31 -15.34 40.92
N ARG A 136 6.20 -14.90 40.01
CA ARG A 136 7.10 -13.76 40.18
C ARG A 136 6.38 -12.43 39.93
N PRO A 137 6.19 -11.57 40.93
CA PRO A 137 5.49 -10.30 40.78
C PRO A 137 6.10 -9.39 39.70
N GLU A 138 7.43 -9.41 39.56
CA GLU A 138 8.18 -8.62 38.58
C GLU A 138 7.85 -8.96 37.12
N LEU A 139 7.46 -10.22 36.84
CA LEU A 139 7.08 -10.69 35.51
C LEU A 139 5.59 -10.54 35.20
N ARG A 140 4.81 -10.03 36.15
CA ARG A 140 3.39 -9.79 35.92
C ARG A 140 3.19 -8.50 35.16
N PHE A 141 2.16 -8.49 34.34
CA PHE A 141 1.71 -7.30 33.64
C PHE A 141 1.25 -6.26 34.67
N ASP A 142 1.79 -5.05 34.61
CA ASP A 142 1.55 -3.97 35.58
C ASP A 142 0.84 -2.75 34.96
N ALA A 143 0.49 -2.81 33.67
CA ALA A 143 -0.14 -1.73 32.92
C ALA A 143 0.66 -0.42 32.94
N THR A 144 1.99 -0.53 32.91
CA THR A 144 2.92 0.59 32.67
C THR A 144 2.54 1.31 31.37
N ALA A 145 2.49 2.64 31.40
CA ALA A 145 2.21 3.48 30.24
C ALA A 145 2.95 4.82 30.38
N PRO A 146 3.22 5.53 29.27
CA PRO A 146 3.74 6.90 29.31
C PRO A 146 2.81 7.85 30.08
N ASP A 147 3.37 8.88 30.71
CA ASP A 147 2.63 9.84 31.53
C ASP A 147 1.53 10.60 30.77
N ASP A 148 1.74 10.85 29.48
CA ASP A 148 0.81 11.56 28.60
C ASP A 148 -0.10 10.63 27.78
N ALA A 149 -0.06 9.32 28.04
CA ALA A 149 -0.83 8.33 27.31
C ALA A 149 -2.34 8.55 27.50
N PRO A 150 -3.14 8.54 26.43
CA PRO A 150 -4.58 8.68 26.54
C PRO A 150 -5.15 7.43 27.21
N LEU A 151 -5.81 7.61 28.36
CA LEU A 151 -6.47 6.54 29.10
C LEU A 151 -7.99 6.66 28.95
N GLY A 152 -8.60 5.74 28.22
CA GLY A 152 -10.04 5.63 28.08
C GLY A 152 -10.68 4.62 29.05
N PRO A 153 -12.01 4.45 28.97
CA PRO A 153 -12.74 3.46 29.78
C PRO A 153 -12.26 2.03 29.59
N ASP A 154 -11.84 1.69 28.37
CA ASP A 154 -11.33 0.37 28.02
C ASP A 154 -9.97 0.10 28.68
N GLU A 155 -9.05 1.06 28.70
CA GLU A 155 -7.76 0.97 29.41
C GLU A 155 -7.97 0.76 30.91
N VAL A 156 -8.91 1.50 31.52
CA VAL A 156 -9.24 1.35 32.94
C VAL A 156 -9.76 -0.06 33.24
N ARG A 157 -10.65 -0.59 32.41
CA ARG A 157 -11.18 -1.96 32.54
C ARG A 157 -10.08 -3.00 32.35
N TYR A 158 -9.25 -2.84 31.32
CA TYR A 158 -8.15 -3.75 31.00
C TYR A 158 -7.15 -3.85 32.15
N ARG A 159 -6.70 -2.70 32.66
CA ARG A 159 -5.83 -2.59 33.84
C ARG A 159 -6.46 -3.27 35.05
N ARG A 160 -7.73 -2.94 35.36
CA ARG A 160 -8.43 -3.51 36.53
C ARG A 160 -8.58 -5.04 36.45
N LEU A 161 -8.71 -5.60 35.25
CA LEU A 161 -8.90 -7.03 35.05
C LEU A 161 -7.58 -7.82 35.08
N LEU A 162 -6.52 -7.27 34.52
CA LEU A 162 -5.31 -8.06 34.19
C LEU A 162 -4.06 -7.66 34.98
N ALA A 163 -3.96 -6.41 35.42
CA ALA A 163 -2.76 -5.93 36.11
C ALA A 163 -2.52 -6.74 37.41
N GLY A 164 -1.28 -7.21 37.59
CA GLY A 164 -0.86 -8.04 38.71
C GLY A 164 -1.40 -9.48 38.70
N ARG A 165 -2.11 -9.92 37.64
CA ARG A 165 -2.76 -11.25 37.58
C ARG A 165 -2.28 -12.13 36.44
N VAL A 166 -1.75 -11.55 35.37
CA VAL A 166 -1.29 -12.29 34.18
C VAL A 166 0.19 -12.06 33.92
N LEU A 167 0.81 -13.03 33.27
CA LEU A 167 2.20 -12.95 32.84
C LEU A 167 2.36 -11.92 31.73
N ASP A 168 3.40 -11.10 31.82
CA ASP A 168 3.82 -10.18 30.77
C ASP A 168 4.87 -10.85 29.88
N GLY A 169 4.50 -11.16 28.65
CA GLY A 169 5.41 -11.83 27.71
C GLY A 169 6.58 -10.96 27.26
N ALA A 170 6.42 -9.62 27.23
CA ALA A 170 7.49 -8.72 26.83
C ALA A 170 8.60 -8.67 27.89
N LYS A 171 8.23 -8.76 29.18
CA LYS A 171 9.19 -8.88 30.28
C LYS A 171 9.95 -10.21 30.23
N VAL A 172 9.29 -11.31 29.86
CA VAL A 172 9.97 -12.60 29.68
C VAL A 172 10.92 -12.57 28.48
N LEU A 173 10.53 -11.94 27.37
CA LEU A 173 11.44 -11.73 26.23
C LEU A 173 12.68 -10.91 26.62
N ALA A 174 12.51 -9.88 27.44
CA ALA A 174 13.63 -9.09 27.95
C ALA A 174 14.62 -9.95 28.75
N LEU A 175 14.13 -10.80 29.66
CA LEU A 175 14.98 -11.76 30.39
C LEU A 175 15.74 -12.71 29.46
N LEU A 176 15.09 -13.21 28.42
CA LEU A 176 15.74 -14.10 27.46
C LEU A 176 16.83 -13.38 26.67
N ALA A 177 16.66 -12.10 26.36
CA ALA A 177 17.70 -11.27 25.75
C ALA A 177 18.88 -11.00 26.71
N ASP A 178 18.62 -10.89 28.02
CA ASP A 178 19.60 -10.52 29.05
C ASP A 178 20.34 -11.70 29.71
N GLY A 179 20.14 -12.93 29.22
CA GLY A 179 20.89 -14.11 29.71
C GLY A 179 20.03 -15.30 30.17
N GLY A 180 18.73 -15.29 29.89
CA GLY A 180 17.85 -16.45 30.05
C GLY A 180 16.87 -16.36 31.22
N LEU A 181 16.16 -17.45 31.48
CA LEU A 181 15.19 -17.50 32.58
C LEU A 181 15.88 -17.53 33.95
N PRO A 182 15.33 -16.88 34.99
CA PRO A 182 15.94 -16.83 36.30
C PRO A 182 15.99 -18.21 36.98
N ALA A 183 16.98 -18.42 37.84
CA ALA A 183 17.13 -19.67 38.59
C ALA A 183 15.83 -20.05 39.34
N GLY A 184 15.42 -21.32 39.22
CA GLY A 184 14.18 -21.84 39.77
C GLY A 184 12.92 -21.60 38.91
N ALA A 185 12.97 -20.76 37.87
CA ALA A 185 11.85 -20.63 36.93
C ALA A 185 11.72 -21.83 35.98
N THR A 186 12.78 -22.59 35.78
CA THR A 186 12.77 -23.81 34.96
C THR A 186 11.99 -24.96 35.58
N ALA A 187 11.67 -24.90 36.89
CA ALA A 187 10.86 -25.90 37.59
C ALA A 187 11.29 -27.37 37.38
N GLY A 188 12.58 -27.61 37.14
CA GLY A 188 13.11 -28.96 36.85
C GLY A 188 12.76 -29.49 35.45
N ALA A 189 12.31 -28.63 34.53
CA ALA A 189 12.03 -28.98 33.15
C ALA A 189 13.26 -29.54 32.42
N ASP A 190 13.01 -30.44 31.47
CA ASP A 190 14.03 -30.88 30.52
C ASP A 190 14.57 -29.67 29.74
N PRO A 191 15.89 -29.42 29.74
CA PRO A 191 16.47 -28.24 29.09
C PRO A 191 16.21 -28.18 27.58
N GLY A 192 16.25 -29.32 26.88
CA GLY A 192 16.04 -29.37 25.42
C GLY A 192 14.61 -29.04 25.03
N ALA A 193 13.63 -29.67 25.70
CA ALA A 193 12.22 -29.39 25.49
C ALA A 193 11.85 -27.94 25.81
N LEU A 194 12.47 -27.35 26.85
CA LEU A 194 12.28 -25.94 27.20
C LEU A 194 12.88 -25.01 26.15
N GLU A 195 14.10 -25.28 25.68
CA GLU A 195 14.76 -24.48 24.65
C GLU A 195 13.95 -24.48 23.34
N ASP A 196 13.46 -25.64 22.91
CA ASP A 196 12.60 -25.76 21.74
C ASP A 196 11.27 -25.00 21.91
N ALA A 197 10.65 -25.07 23.09
CA ALA A 197 9.43 -24.33 23.39
C ALA A 197 9.64 -22.80 23.29
N LEU A 198 10.75 -22.31 23.84
CA LEU A 198 11.10 -20.90 23.82
C LEU A 198 11.48 -20.42 22.41
N ARG A 199 12.22 -21.23 21.65
CA ARG A 199 12.59 -20.93 20.27
C ARG A 199 11.36 -20.84 19.36
N ASP A 200 10.42 -21.78 19.48
CA ASP A 200 9.16 -21.75 18.74
C ASP A 200 8.31 -20.54 19.11
N TRP A 201 8.22 -20.23 20.41
CA TRP A 201 7.49 -19.06 20.88
C TRP A 201 8.10 -17.75 20.39
N GLN A 202 9.42 -17.60 20.43
CA GLN A 202 10.13 -16.43 19.90
C GLN A 202 9.93 -16.28 18.39
N ARG A 203 9.96 -17.38 17.64
CA ARG A 203 9.69 -17.39 16.20
C ARG A 203 8.27 -16.90 15.89
N GLU A 204 7.26 -17.44 16.58
CA GLU A 204 5.87 -16.97 16.44
C GLU A 204 5.75 -15.47 16.75
N LEU A 205 6.36 -14.99 17.83
CA LEU A 205 6.28 -13.56 18.18
C LEU A 205 6.98 -12.68 17.15
N ALA A 206 8.16 -13.08 16.67
CA ALA A 206 8.88 -12.34 15.63
C ALA A 206 8.06 -12.25 14.34
N GLU A 207 7.43 -13.35 13.93
CA GLU A 207 6.59 -13.41 12.74
C GLU A 207 5.31 -12.58 12.92
N ASP A 208 4.48 -12.90 13.91
CA ASP A 208 3.12 -12.37 14.01
C ASP A 208 3.03 -10.97 14.62
N TRP A 209 4.00 -10.58 15.45
CA TRP A 209 3.92 -9.35 16.25
C TRP A 209 5.05 -8.38 15.93
N GLY A 210 6.17 -8.85 15.38
CA GLY A 210 7.40 -8.07 15.26
C GLY A 210 7.98 -7.75 16.63
N VAL A 211 9.17 -8.30 16.90
CA VAL A 211 9.92 -8.04 18.14
C VAL A 211 11.11 -7.16 17.80
N LEU A 212 11.18 -5.99 18.42
CA LEU A 212 12.29 -5.07 18.22
C LEU A 212 13.56 -5.64 18.86
N ALA A 213 14.66 -5.68 18.12
CA ALA A 213 15.94 -6.06 18.70
C ALA A 213 16.37 -5.02 19.76
N PRO A 214 17.03 -5.43 20.87
CA PRO A 214 17.50 -4.48 21.88
C PRO A 214 18.37 -3.38 21.26
N GLY A 215 18.04 -2.11 21.54
CA GLY A 215 18.76 -0.94 21.02
C GLY A 215 18.52 -0.62 19.54
N ALA A 216 17.64 -1.33 18.85
CA ALA A 216 17.28 -1.01 17.47
C ALA A 216 16.33 0.21 17.41
N ASP A 217 16.37 0.92 16.28
CA ASP A 217 15.43 2.01 15.98
C ASP A 217 13.99 1.44 15.88
N PRO A 218 13.01 1.98 16.62
CA PRO A 218 11.62 1.54 16.56
C PRO A 218 10.92 1.90 15.24
N THR A 219 11.54 2.73 14.40
CA THR A 219 11.05 3.08 13.07
C THR A 219 11.21 1.89 12.11
N PRO A 220 10.18 1.50 11.34
CA PRO A 220 10.32 0.44 10.35
C PRO A 220 11.47 0.73 9.39
N PRO A 221 12.31 -0.26 9.04
CA PRO A 221 13.54 -0.01 8.28
C PRO A 221 13.29 0.51 6.87
N SER A 222 12.10 0.27 6.30
CA SER A 222 11.67 0.77 5.01
C SER A 222 10.96 2.12 5.10
N TRP A 223 10.57 2.59 6.28
CA TRP A 223 9.87 3.86 6.45
C TRP A 223 10.85 5.04 6.33
N VAL A 224 10.49 6.03 5.53
CA VAL A 224 11.23 7.29 5.31
C VAL A 224 10.48 8.41 6.05
N PRO A 225 10.89 8.79 7.27
CA PRO A 225 10.07 9.65 8.13
C PRO A 225 9.81 11.06 7.60
N ASP A 226 10.73 11.63 6.82
CA ASP A 226 10.59 12.98 6.26
C ASP A 226 9.68 13.03 5.02
N ARG A 227 9.47 11.88 4.35
CA ARG A 227 8.56 11.71 3.19
C ARG A 227 7.19 11.15 3.56
N LEU A 228 7.13 10.47 4.72
CA LEU A 228 5.95 9.75 5.21
C LEU A 228 5.54 8.60 4.27
N GLU A 229 6.53 7.94 3.69
CA GLU A 229 6.39 6.87 2.70
C GLU A 229 7.39 5.76 3.02
N TYR A 230 7.20 4.60 2.41
CA TYR A 230 8.15 3.51 2.42
C TYR A 230 9.07 3.58 1.20
N ALA A 231 10.30 3.11 1.37
CA ALA A 231 11.24 2.89 0.28
C ALA A 231 11.91 1.52 0.44
N PHE A 232 12.03 0.79 -0.67
CA PHE A 232 12.71 -0.52 -0.70
C PHE A 232 13.21 -0.87 -2.10
N SER A 233 14.05 -1.91 -2.19
CA SER A 233 14.52 -2.48 -3.44
C SER A 233 14.32 -4.00 -3.46
N LEU A 234 14.02 -4.54 -4.63
CA LEU A 234 13.95 -5.98 -4.91
C LEU A 234 15.04 -6.32 -5.93
N ALA A 235 15.62 -7.52 -5.81
CA ALA A 235 16.48 -8.03 -6.86
C ALA A 235 16.17 -9.46 -7.25
N ALA A 236 16.30 -9.72 -8.55
CA ALA A 236 16.18 -11.02 -9.17
C ALA A 236 17.47 -11.32 -9.95
N PRO A 237 17.86 -12.60 -10.07
CA PRO A 237 18.92 -12.99 -10.98
C PRO A 237 18.62 -12.53 -12.41
N PRO A 238 19.63 -12.49 -13.30
CA PRO A 238 19.39 -12.15 -14.70
C PRO A 238 18.36 -13.09 -15.32
N LEU A 239 17.50 -12.53 -16.19
CA LEU A 239 16.60 -13.35 -16.98
C LEU A 239 17.39 -14.32 -17.87
N PRO A 240 16.86 -15.52 -18.13
CA PRO A 240 17.39 -16.37 -19.19
C PRO A 240 17.55 -15.58 -20.51
N PRO A 241 18.62 -15.84 -21.29
CA PRO A 241 18.79 -15.18 -22.56
C PRO A 241 17.57 -15.45 -23.45
N ALA A 242 17.16 -14.43 -24.22
CA ALA A 242 16.15 -14.64 -25.24
C ALA A 242 16.74 -15.59 -26.28
N GLU A 243 16.14 -16.76 -26.45
CA GLU A 243 16.50 -17.60 -27.60
C GLU A 243 16.07 -16.85 -28.86
N PRO A 244 16.95 -16.70 -29.88
CA PRO A 244 16.49 -16.21 -31.17
C PRO A 244 15.36 -17.15 -31.61
N SER A 245 14.22 -16.58 -32.00
CA SER A 245 13.07 -17.33 -32.48
C SER A 245 13.55 -18.36 -33.50
N ALA A 246 13.44 -19.65 -33.19
CA ALA A 246 13.52 -20.67 -34.22
C ALA A 246 12.50 -20.25 -35.30
N GLU A 247 12.93 -20.20 -36.55
CA GLU A 247 12.02 -19.92 -37.66
C GLU A 247 10.73 -20.73 -37.46
N PRO A 248 9.54 -20.13 -37.65
CA PRO A 248 8.30 -20.88 -37.54
C PRO A 248 8.40 -22.12 -38.43
N PRO A 249 7.84 -23.29 -38.04
CA PRO A 249 7.85 -24.46 -38.90
C PRO A 249 7.23 -24.06 -40.24
N ALA A 250 8.07 -24.06 -41.28
CA ALA A 250 7.73 -23.51 -42.58
C ALA A 250 6.46 -24.18 -43.13
N ALA A 251 5.41 -23.37 -43.35
CA ALA A 251 4.42 -23.64 -44.36
C ALA A 251 4.82 -22.82 -45.58
N ASP A 252 4.94 -23.48 -46.74
CA ASP A 252 5.46 -22.96 -48.00
C ASP A 252 5.07 -21.50 -48.32
N ALA A 253 6.01 -20.56 -48.21
CA ALA A 253 5.92 -19.21 -48.77
C ALA A 253 7.33 -18.65 -49.08
N PRO A 254 7.51 -17.88 -50.17
CA PRO A 254 8.82 -17.50 -50.68
C PRO A 254 9.47 -16.37 -49.87
N ALA A 255 10.80 -16.45 -49.74
CA ALA A 255 11.64 -15.57 -48.94
C ALA A 255 11.55 -14.09 -49.38
N ALA A 256 11.28 -13.21 -48.40
CA ALA A 256 11.51 -11.77 -48.51
C ALA A 256 12.55 -11.35 -47.46
N ASP A 257 13.54 -10.58 -47.90
CA ASP A 257 14.69 -10.13 -47.12
C ASP A 257 14.28 -9.34 -45.86
N ALA A 258 14.56 -9.91 -44.68
CA ALA A 258 14.51 -9.19 -43.41
C ALA A 258 15.90 -8.60 -43.09
N PRO A 259 16.01 -7.34 -42.63
CA PRO A 259 17.29 -6.77 -42.25
C PRO A 259 17.79 -7.41 -40.96
N ALA A 260 19.05 -7.85 -40.98
CA ALA A 260 19.74 -8.36 -39.80
C ALA A 260 19.86 -7.25 -38.74
N ALA A 261 19.19 -7.42 -37.61
CA ALA A 261 19.43 -6.63 -36.42
C ALA A 261 20.68 -7.19 -35.71
N ASP A 262 21.67 -6.33 -35.49
CA ASP A 262 22.91 -6.67 -34.78
C ASP A 262 22.59 -7.25 -33.39
N ALA A 263 23.02 -8.50 -33.15
CA ALA A 263 22.97 -9.13 -31.85
C ALA A 263 24.00 -8.47 -30.91
N PRO A 264 23.64 -8.04 -29.69
CA PRO A 264 24.61 -7.50 -28.74
C PRO A 264 25.56 -8.62 -28.28
N ALA A 265 26.84 -8.26 -28.16
CA ALA A 265 27.95 -9.16 -27.85
C ALA A 265 27.75 -9.93 -26.52
N ALA A 266 28.09 -11.22 -26.56
CA ALA A 266 27.71 -12.25 -25.59
C ALA A 266 28.64 -12.46 -24.37
N ASP A 267 29.37 -11.45 -23.90
CA ASP A 267 30.48 -11.70 -22.93
C ASP A 267 30.54 -10.80 -21.68
N ALA A 268 29.44 -10.14 -21.29
CA ALA A 268 29.30 -9.60 -19.94
C ALA A 268 28.41 -10.54 -19.11
N PRO A 269 28.80 -10.95 -17.88
CA PRO A 269 27.87 -11.64 -17.00
C PRO A 269 26.66 -10.72 -16.84
N ALA A 270 25.48 -11.19 -17.26
CA ALA A 270 24.27 -10.39 -17.19
C ALA A 270 24.11 -9.90 -15.73
N ALA A 271 23.96 -8.60 -15.56
CA ALA A 271 23.81 -8.00 -14.24
C ALA A 271 22.46 -8.44 -13.65
N GLU A 272 22.41 -8.59 -12.32
CA GLU A 272 21.14 -8.81 -11.64
C GLU A 272 20.12 -7.71 -11.97
N LEU A 273 18.84 -8.06 -11.96
CA LEU A 273 17.74 -7.14 -12.17
C LEU A 273 17.36 -6.53 -10.82
N VAL A 274 17.47 -5.20 -10.69
CA VAL A 274 17.06 -4.48 -9.47
C VAL A 274 15.89 -3.56 -9.78
N LEU A 275 14.82 -3.70 -9.02
CA LEU A 275 13.64 -2.84 -9.05
C LEU A 275 13.56 -2.06 -7.74
N ARG A 276 13.34 -0.76 -7.82
CA ARG A 276 13.30 0.17 -6.68
C ARG A 276 11.91 0.75 -6.54
N ALA A 277 11.39 0.73 -5.32
CA ALA A 277 10.23 1.53 -4.93
C ALA A 277 10.77 2.73 -4.11
N PRO A 278 11.02 3.89 -4.75
CA PRO A 278 11.54 5.07 -4.04
C PRO A 278 10.49 5.74 -3.15
N ALA A 279 9.21 5.52 -3.45
CA ALA A 279 8.05 6.08 -2.77
C ALA A 279 6.89 5.09 -2.84
N TYR A 280 6.58 4.44 -1.72
CA TYR A 280 5.41 3.60 -1.54
C TYR A 280 4.55 4.13 -0.39
N ASP A 281 3.28 4.44 -0.67
CA ASP A 281 2.40 5.13 0.27
C ASP A 281 1.69 4.22 1.27
N GLY A 282 1.84 2.89 1.17
CA GLY A 282 1.17 1.93 2.06
C GLY A 282 -0.27 1.59 1.69
N THR A 283 -0.74 1.94 0.49
CA THR A 283 -2.12 1.68 0.04
C THR A 283 -2.28 0.44 -0.86
N GLY A 284 -1.22 -0.37 -0.97
CA GLY A 284 -1.14 -1.59 -1.79
C GLY A 284 -0.05 -1.49 -2.85
N LEU A 285 0.70 -2.57 -3.05
CA LEU A 285 1.82 -2.60 -4.00
C LEU A 285 1.40 -3.15 -5.37
N ALA A 286 1.79 -2.45 -6.42
CA ALA A 286 1.62 -2.82 -7.80
C ALA A 286 2.92 -2.68 -8.60
N TRP A 287 2.91 -3.18 -9.84
CA TRP A 287 4.07 -3.16 -10.72
C TRP A 287 4.56 -1.74 -11.04
N TYR A 288 3.67 -0.75 -11.06
CA TYR A 288 3.99 0.64 -11.38
C TYR A 288 4.63 1.41 -10.21
N ASP A 289 4.67 0.82 -9.02
CA ASP A 289 5.39 1.39 -7.87
C ASP A 289 6.90 1.10 -7.92
N LEU A 290 7.34 0.36 -8.95
CA LEU A 290 8.71 -0.13 -9.09
C LEU A 290 9.36 0.38 -10.36
N ASP A 291 10.53 1.00 -10.19
CA ASP A 291 11.38 1.48 -11.26
C ASP A 291 12.61 0.56 -11.42
N LEU A 292 13.00 0.28 -12.65
CA LEU A 292 14.18 -0.51 -13.01
C LEU A 292 15.47 0.31 -12.84
N ASP A 293 16.43 -0.22 -12.08
CA ASP A 293 17.77 0.36 -11.96
C ASP A 293 18.71 -0.25 -13.01
N LEU A 294 19.10 0.53 -14.02
CA LEU A 294 19.93 0.05 -15.13
C LEU A 294 21.44 0.13 -14.86
N ASP A 295 21.85 0.81 -13.79
CA ASP A 295 23.26 1.05 -13.48
C ASP A 295 23.91 -0.08 -12.64
N THR A 296 23.19 -1.17 -12.35
CA THR A 296 23.66 -2.28 -11.49
C THR A 296 24.90 -2.99 -12.04
N GLY A 297 25.15 -2.93 -13.36
CA GLY A 297 26.21 -3.65 -14.06
C GLY A 297 27.49 -2.87 -14.38
N ARG A 298 27.62 -1.58 -14.06
CA ARG A 298 28.86 -0.80 -14.31
C ARG A 298 29.89 -1.07 -13.21
N ALA A 299 30.42 -2.29 -13.21
CA ALA A 299 31.24 -2.91 -12.16
C ALA A 299 32.63 -2.29 -11.90
N GLN A 300 32.97 -1.11 -12.43
CA GLN A 300 34.25 -0.45 -12.17
C GLN A 300 34.17 0.79 -11.27
N ASP A 301 32.99 1.41 -11.13
CA ASP A 301 32.79 2.61 -10.28
C ASP A 301 31.50 2.55 -9.42
N ALA A 302 30.83 1.39 -9.33
CA ALA A 302 29.53 1.27 -8.66
C ALA A 302 29.62 1.48 -7.14
N ASP A 303 28.73 2.33 -6.61
CA ASP A 303 28.38 2.35 -5.19
C ASP A 303 28.04 0.92 -4.75
N PRO A 304 28.80 0.31 -3.81
CA PRO A 304 28.59 -1.08 -3.37
C PRO A 304 27.20 -1.33 -2.79
N GLY A 305 26.40 -0.28 -2.55
CA GLY A 305 24.99 -0.36 -2.20
C GLY A 305 24.02 -0.50 -3.38
N ARG A 306 24.40 -0.50 -4.65
CA ARG A 306 23.41 -0.66 -5.75
C ARG A 306 23.04 -2.11 -6.06
N ALA A 307 24.01 -3.02 -6.04
CA ALA A 307 23.77 -4.44 -6.13
C ALA A 307 23.16 -4.99 -4.82
N LEU A 308 22.29 -6.00 -4.91
CA LEU A 308 21.70 -6.72 -3.78
C LEU A 308 22.22 -8.17 -3.67
N GLY A 309 22.94 -8.66 -4.68
CA GLY A 309 23.55 -9.99 -4.67
C GLY A 309 22.55 -11.12 -4.91
N ALA A 310 21.61 -10.91 -5.84
CA ALA A 310 20.75 -11.93 -6.40
C ALA A 310 21.55 -12.77 -7.41
N ALA A 311 22.11 -13.89 -6.94
CA ALA A 311 22.84 -14.83 -7.78
C ALA A 311 21.90 -15.83 -8.45
N ALA A 312 22.28 -16.31 -9.64
CA ALA A 312 21.54 -17.33 -10.36
C ALA A 312 21.61 -18.68 -9.63
N ASP A 313 20.64 -18.94 -8.76
CA ASP A 313 20.40 -20.27 -8.20
C ASP A 313 19.48 -21.07 -9.13
N GLY A 314 19.74 -22.37 -9.29
CA GLY A 314 19.13 -23.24 -10.31
C GLY A 314 17.61 -23.45 -10.25
N GLY A 315 16.89 -22.81 -9.32
CA GLY A 315 15.43 -22.83 -9.21
C GLY A 315 14.75 -21.46 -9.34
N ALA A 316 15.50 -20.35 -9.38
CA ALA A 316 14.94 -19.00 -9.40
C ALA A 316 14.53 -18.53 -10.80
N THR A 317 15.19 -19.05 -11.84
CA THR A 317 14.92 -18.69 -13.24
C THR A 317 14.24 -19.84 -13.98
N GLY A 318 13.50 -19.52 -15.03
CA GLY A 318 12.85 -20.54 -15.85
C GLY A 318 12.32 -20.00 -17.17
N GLN A 319 11.92 -20.92 -18.03
CA GLN A 319 11.30 -20.63 -19.32
C GLN A 319 10.15 -21.62 -19.58
N ARG A 320 9.12 -21.18 -20.28
CA ARG A 320 8.00 -22.02 -20.70
C ARG A 320 7.54 -21.64 -22.10
N THR A 321 7.24 -22.66 -22.90
CA THR A 321 6.46 -22.51 -24.13
C THR A 321 5.05 -23.01 -23.88
N ALA A 322 4.04 -22.23 -24.26
CA ALA A 322 2.65 -22.59 -24.11
C ALA A 322 1.83 -22.17 -25.33
N THR A 323 0.93 -23.06 -25.75
CA THR A 323 -0.12 -22.74 -26.72
C THR A 323 -1.38 -22.36 -25.95
N ALA A 324 -1.92 -21.17 -26.23
CA ALA A 324 -3.16 -20.67 -25.65
C ALA A 324 -4.20 -20.41 -26.75
N LEU A 325 -5.49 -20.54 -26.38
CA LEU A 325 -6.58 -20.08 -27.22
C LEU A 325 -6.89 -18.63 -26.86
N PRO A 326 -6.69 -17.67 -27.79
CA PRO A 326 -7.07 -16.28 -27.55
C PRO A 326 -8.57 -16.16 -27.35
N ALA A 327 -8.98 -15.38 -26.36
CA ALA A 327 -10.38 -15.01 -26.17
C ALA A 327 -10.55 -13.51 -26.47
N PRO A 328 -11.58 -13.09 -27.20
CA PRO A 328 -11.89 -11.66 -27.35
C PRO A 328 -12.00 -10.98 -25.98
N LEU A 329 -11.47 -9.78 -25.85
CA LEU A 329 -11.59 -8.96 -24.65
C LEU A 329 -13.08 -8.70 -24.38
N ARG A 330 -13.49 -8.88 -23.11
CA ARG A 330 -14.84 -8.60 -22.62
C ARG A 330 -14.78 -7.92 -21.27
N TYR A 331 -15.63 -6.92 -21.06
CA TYR A 331 -15.75 -6.20 -19.79
C TYR A 331 -17.18 -5.64 -19.62
N PRO A 332 -17.61 -5.32 -18.38
CA PRO A 332 -18.93 -4.77 -18.13
C PRO A 332 -19.16 -3.43 -18.83
N GLY A 333 -20.29 -3.28 -19.51
CA GLY A 333 -20.62 -2.07 -20.29
C GLY A 333 -19.92 -2.00 -21.65
N MET A 334 -19.26 -3.07 -22.10
CA MET A 334 -18.73 -3.17 -23.46
C MET A 334 -19.89 -3.16 -24.47
N PRO A 335 -19.81 -2.37 -25.56
CA PRO A 335 -20.78 -2.42 -26.64
C PRO A 335 -20.85 -3.82 -27.27
N ALA A 336 -22.04 -4.25 -27.68
CA ALA A 336 -22.18 -5.54 -28.37
C ALA A 336 -21.56 -5.46 -29.78
N ASP A 337 -20.64 -6.39 -30.08
CA ASP A 337 -19.95 -6.43 -31.39
C ASP A 337 -20.91 -6.72 -32.55
N ARG A 338 -22.05 -7.38 -32.30
CA ARG A 338 -23.05 -7.76 -33.32
C ARG A 338 -24.47 -7.73 -32.73
N PHE A 339 -25.38 -7.08 -33.46
CA PHE A 339 -26.79 -6.83 -33.12
C PHE A 339 -27.04 -5.78 -32.02
N TRP A 340 -28.29 -5.31 -31.97
CA TRP A 340 -28.78 -4.43 -30.91
C TRP A 340 -29.08 -5.27 -29.67
N GLU A 341 -28.32 -5.05 -28.59
CA GLU A 341 -28.60 -5.59 -27.26
C GLU A 341 -29.01 -4.46 -26.31
N PHE A 342 -29.92 -4.74 -25.37
CA PHE A 342 -30.14 -3.82 -24.25
C PHE A 342 -28.99 -4.01 -23.25
N GLU A 343 -28.06 -3.04 -23.22
CA GLU A 343 -26.86 -3.08 -22.40
C GLU A 343 -27.13 -3.33 -20.90
N ASP A 344 -26.20 -4.02 -20.24
CA ASP A 344 -26.22 -4.20 -18.79
C ASP A 344 -26.10 -2.84 -18.07
N ALA A 345 -27.15 -2.46 -17.35
CA ALA A 345 -27.28 -1.16 -16.69
C ALA A 345 -26.25 -0.89 -15.56
N ARG A 346 -25.34 -1.82 -15.26
CA ARG A 346 -24.34 -1.67 -14.19
C ARG A 346 -23.24 -0.66 -14.54
N VAL A 347 -22.87 -0.50 -15.81
CA VAL A 347 -21.82 0.44 -16.26
C VAL A 347 -22.25 1.11 -17.56
N SER A 348 -22.35 2.46 -17.55
CA SER A 348 -22.65 3.25 -18.76
C SER A 348 -21.43 4.07 -19.16
N LEU A 349 -20.68 3.59 -20.16
CA LEU A 349 -19.48 4.28 -20.65
C LEU A 349 -19.81 5.60 -21.35
N GLY A 350 -20.95 5.68 -22.04
CA GLY A 350 -21.41 6.92 -22.67
C GLY A 350 -21.80 8.04 -21.68
N ALA A 351 -22.04 7.70 -20.41
CA ALA A 351 -22.28 8.67 -19.34
C ALA A 351 -21.00 9.12 -18.63
N ALA A 352 -19.83 8.60 -19.01
CA ALA A 352 -18.57 8.98 -18.42
C ALA A 352 -18.27 10.46 -18.68
N THR A 353 -18.21 11.28 -17.63
CA THR A 353 -17.83 12.69 -17.73
C THR A 353 -16.31 12.84 -17.67
N GLY A 354 -15.76 13.79 -18.42
CA GLY A 354 -14.35 14.21 -18.32
C GLY A 354 -14.20 15.71 -18.16
N GLY A 355 -13.29 16.13 -17.30
CA GLY A 355 -12.81 17.52 -17.23
C GLY A 355 -11.73 17.81 -18.29
N PRO A 356 -11.32 19.09 -18.45
CA PRO A 356 -10.32 19.50 -19.44
C PRO A 356 -8.95 18.80 -19.30
N THR A 357 -8.65 18.26 -18.12
CA THR A 357 -7.39 17.61 -17.78
C THR A 357 -7.49 16.07 -17.75
N ASP A 358 -8.65 15.49 -18.03
CA ASP A 358 -8.90 14.05 -17.87
C ASP A 358 -8.53 13.23 -19.12
N LEU A 359 -7.38 13.51 -19.74
CA LEU A 359 -6.96 12.88 -21.00
C LEU A 359 -6.94 11.35 -20.92
N ALA A 360 -6.39 10.79 -19.83
CA ALA A 360 -6.31 9.34 -19.63
C ALA A 360 -7.70 8.68 -19.56
N ARG A 361 -8.69 9.34 -18.93
CA ARG A 361 -10.07 8.86 -18.91
C ARG A 361 -10.67 8.88 -20.31
N MET A 362 -10.44 9.95 -21.07
CA MET A 362 -10.94 10.05 -22.44
C MET A 362 -10.35 8.99 -23.35
N LEU A 363 -9.04 8.72 -23.25
CA LEU A 363 -8.37 7.62 -23.96
C LEU A 363 -8.94 6.25 -23.59
N ALA A 364 -9.22 6.00 -22.31
CA ALA A 364 -9.82 4.74 -21.87
C ALA A 364 -11.25 4.55 -22.39
N VAL A 365 -12.04 5.63 -22.44
CA VAL A 365 -13.40 5.61 -23.01
C VAL A 365 -13.36 5.40 -24.52
N ASP A 366 -12.46 6.08 -25.23
CA ASP A 366 -12.27 5.91 -26.67
C ASP A 366 -11.83 4.47 -27.03
N PHE A 367 -10.84 3.96 -26.30
CA PHE A 367 -10.44 2.56 -26.39
C PHE A 367 -11.62 1.61 -26.18
N ALA A 368 -12.37 1.80 -25.09
CA ALA A 368 -13.49 0.91 -24.77
C ALA A 368 -14.57 0.94 -25.85
N LEU A 369 -14.99 2.13 -26.30
CA LEU A 369 -16.10 2.26 -27.24
C LEU A 369 -15.73 1.92 -28.69
N VAL A 370 -14.49 2.18 -29.11
CA VAL A 370 -14.09 2.13 -30.53
C VAL A 370 -13.13 0.98 -30.82
N HIS A 371 -12.10 0.79 -29.98
CA HIS A 371 -10.97 -0.07 -30.30
C HIS A 371 -10.99 -1.44 -29.63
N SER A 372 -11.79 -1.62 -28.58
CA SER A 372 -11.79 -2.85 -27.79
C SER A 372 -12.19 -4.14 -28.51
N PRO A 373 -13.02 -4.14 -29.59
CA PRO A 373 -13.33 -5.36 -30.34
C PRO A 373 -12.12 -6.04 -31.00
N ASP A 374 -11.05 -5.30 -31.26
CA ASP A 374 -9.83 -5.82 -31.90
C ASP A 374 -8.83 -6.44 -30.90
N TRP A 375 -9.19 -6.48 -29.62
CA TRP A 375 -8.31 -6.93 -28.55
C TRP A 375 -8.63 -8.35 -28.11
N TYR A 376 -7.58 -9.15 -27.92
CA TYR A 376 -7.66 -10.53 -27.45
C TYR A 376 -6.84 -10.70 -26.18
N LEU A 377 -7.33 -11.55 -25.29
CA LEU A 377 -6.68 -11.96 -24.06
C LEU A 377 -6.13 -13.38 -24.21
N ALA A 378 -4.89 -13.55 -23.77
CA ALA A 378 -4.21 -14.83 -23.69
C ALA A 378 -3.53 -14.95 -22.33
N PRO A 379 -3.96 -15.88 -21.46
CA PRO A 379 -3.36 -16.02 -20.15
C PRO A 379 -1.94 -16.57 -20.26
N VAL A 380 -1.01 -15.93 -19.55
CA VAL A 380 0.37 -16.36 -19.41
C VAL A 380 0.61 -16.75 -17.96
N GLU A 381 0.99 -18.01 -17.73
CA GLU A 381 1.27 -18.52 -16.38
C GLU A 381 2.75 -18.34 -16.04
N VAL A 382 3.03 -17.51 -15.04
CA VAL A 382 4.36 -17.29 -14.46
C VAL A 382 4.30 -17.42 -12.93
N PRO A 383 5.43 -17.71 -12.25
CA PRO A 383 5.46 -17.71 -10.80
C PRO A 383 5.10 -16.35 -10.20
N VAL A 384 4.53 -16.36 -9.00
CA VAL A 384 4.36 -15.14 -8.19
C VAL A 384 5.73 -14.69 -7.67
N GLY A 385 5.95 -13.37 -7.56
CA GLY A 385 7.21 -12.82 -7.06
C GLY A 385 8.34 -12.92 -8.08
N CYS A 386 8.08 -12.60 -9.34
CA CYS A 386 9.07 -12.63 -10.39
C CYS A 386 9.02 -11.41 -11.31
N VAL A 387 10.12 -11.23 -12.04
CA VAL A 387 10.13 -10.48 -13.30
C VAL A 387 10.04 -11.48 -14.43
N ALA A 388 9.13 -11.27 -15.38
CA ALA A 388 8.96 -12.09 -16.56
C ALA A 388 9.14 -11.27 -17.84
N ARG A 389 9.49 -11.95 -18.93
CA ARG A 389 9.56 -11.38 -20.27
C ARG A 389 8.87 -12.34 -21.24
N VAL A 390 8.00 -11.81 -22.08
CA VAL A 390 7.48 -12.55 -23.24
C VAL A 390 8.56 -12.48 -24.31
N ASP A 391 9.23 -13.61 -24.57
CA ASP A 391 10.34 -13.67 -25.52
C ASP A 391 9.83 -13.61 -26.97
N TRP A 392 8.72 -14.29 -27.26
CA TRP A 392 8.03 -14.22 -28.54
C TRP A 392 6.58 -14.69 -28.45
N VAL A 393 5.76 -14.24 -29.42
CA VAL A 393 4.38 -14.67 -29.62
C VAL A 393 4.17 -14.99 -31.10
N VAL A 394 3.68 -16.18 -31.41
CA VAL A 394 3.25 -16.58 -32.76
C VAL A 394 1.74 -16.70 -32.76
N VAL A 395 1.07 -15.89 -33.59
CA VAL A 395 -0.37 -15.92 -33.79
C VAL A 395 -0.68 -16.80 -34.99
N ARG A 396 -1.57 -17.77 -34.82
CA ARG A 396 -2.19 -18.50 -35.93
C ARG A 396 -3.59 -17.96 -36.14
N ASP A 397 -3.92 -17.58 -37.36
CA ASP A 397 -5.24 -17.06 -37.71
C ASP A 397 -6.20 -18.15 -38.25
N THR A 398 -7.45 -17.77 -38.51
CA THR A 398 -8.49 -18.64 -39.09
C THR A 398 -8.14 -19.20 -40.47
N PHE A 399 -7.21 -18.59 -41.20
CA PHE A 399 -6.73 -19.06 -42.50
C PHE A 399 -5.53 -19.99 -42.39
N GLY A 400 -5.02 -20.20 -41.17
CA GLY A 400 -3.87 -21.04 -40.88
C GLY A 400 -2.52 -20.34 -41.06
N ALA A 401 -2.52 -19.03 -41.35
CA ALA A 401 -1.29 -18.25 -41.44
C ALA A 401 -0.70 -18.03 -40.04
N ALA A 402 0.61 -18.22 -39.92
CA ALA A 402 1.36 -18.01 -38.68
C ALA A 402 2.16 -16.71 -38.76
N THR A 403 1.90 -15.79 -37.83
CA THR A 403 2.55 -14.47 -37.77
C THR A 403 3.32 -14.32 -36.46
N LEU A 404 4.63 -14.08 -36.56
CA LEU A 404 5.45 -13.67 -35.41
C LEU A 404 5.11 -12.22 -35.04
N VAL A 405 4.67 -12.02 -33.80
CA VAL A 405 4.31 -10.70 -33.28
C VAL A 405 5.52 -10.08 -32.58
N GLY A 406 6.00 -8.96 -33.14
CA GLY A 406 7.00 -8.11 -32.50
C GLY A 406 6.41 -7.27 -31.36
N THR A 407 7.27 -6.70 -30.53
CA THR A 407 6.85 -5.79 -29.44
C THR A 407 6.28 -4.48 -29.99
N ALA A 408 5.42 -3.81 -29.24
CA ALA A 408 4.87 -2.51 -29.65
C ALA A 408 5.98 -1.48 -29.93
N ALA A 409 7.03 -1.46 -29.10
CA ALA A 409 8.16 -0.56 -29.27
C ALA A 409 8.93 -0.78 -30.58
N THR A 410 9.10 -2.02 -31.02
CA THR A 410 9.76 -2.32 -32.31
C THR A 410 8.88 -1.97 -33.52
N ARG A 411 7.55 -1.93 -33.35
CA ARG A 411 6.59 -1.64 -34.42
C ARG A 411 6.24 -0.16 -34.57
N ALA A 412 6.14 0.59 -33.47
CA ALA A 412 5.69 1.97 -33.50
C ALA A 412 6.82 2.99 -33.76
N GLY A 413 8.08 2.66 -33.42
CA GLY A 413 9.26 3.50 -33.66
C GLY A 413 9.33 4.80 -32.82
N ASP A 414 8.20 5.27 -32.30
CA ASP A 414 8.02 6.47 -31.48
C ASP A 414 7.89 6.18 -29.97
N GLY A 415 7.88 4.89 -29.59
CA GLY A 415 7.75 4.46 -28.19
C GLY A 415 6.32 4.41 -27.65
N VAL A 416 5.29 4.59 -28.49
CA VAL A 416 3.89 4.41 -28.11
C VAL A 416 3.63 2.95 -27.71
N GLY A 417 2.93 2.75 -26.58
CA GLY A 417 2.57 1.41 -26.07
C GLY A 417 3.42 0.89 -24.91
N ARG A 418 4.39 1.65 -24.40
CA ARG A 418 5.23 1.31 -23.22
C ARG A 418 4.52 1.50 -21.87
N GLN A 419 3.20 1.44 -21.84
CA GLN A 419 2.39 1.81 -20.67
C GLN A 419 2.40 0.73 -19.56
N PHE A 420 2.83 -0.49 -19.87
CA PHE A 420 2.74 -1.66 -18.98
C PHE A 420 4.13 -2.28 -18.71
N GLN A 421 5.12 -1.43 -18.52
CA GLN A 421 6.49 -1.80 -18.15
C GLN A 421 7.00 -0.88 -17.04
N PRO A 422 7.98 -1.33 -16.22
CA PRO A 422 8.62 -0.46 -15.24
C PRO A 422 9.36 0.70 -15.93
N ALA A 423 9.30 1.89 -15.34
CA ALA A 423 10.13 3.01 -15.77
C ALA A 423 11.59 2.78 -15.37
N ALA A 424 12.53 3.44 -16.04
CA ALA A 424 13.93 3.40 -15.65
C ALA A 424 14.20 4.44 -14.55
N ALA A 425 14.66 4.00 -13.38
CA ALA A 425 15.11 4.90 -12.30
C ALA A 425 16.41 5.64 -12.65
N SER A 426 17.21 5.04 -13.54
CA SER A 426 18.54 5.47 -13.95
C SER A 426 18.81 5.02 -15.38
N GLY A 427 19.64 5.76 -16.12
CA GLY A 427 20.00 5.43 -17.50
C GLY A 427 19.08 6.06 -18.56
N PRO A 428 19.35 5.80 -19.86
CA PRO A 428 18.56 6.35 -20.95
C PRO A 428 17.16 5.72 -20.99
N GLU A 429 16.14 6.53 -21.34
CA GLU A 429 14.80 6.02 -21.59
C GLU A 429 14.83 4.95 -22.71
N GLY A 430 14.18 3.81 -22.46
CA GLY A 430 14.25 2.65 -23.34
C GLY A 430 13.01 1.77 -23.29
N ASP A 431 13.02 0.74 -24.14
CA ASP A 431 12.05 -0.35 -24.07
C ASP A 431 12.53 -1.37 -23.03
N HIS A 432 11.66 -1.70 -22.09
CA HIS A 432 11.94 -2.61 -20.99
C HIS A 432 10.77 -3.59 -20.90
N PRO A 433 10.66 -4.58 -21.81
CA PRO A 433 9.50 -5.46 -21.94
C PRO A 433 9.43 -6.49 -20.80
N LEU A 434 9.33 -5.99 -19.57
CA LEU A 434 9.35 -6.71 -18.31
C LEU A 434 7.97 -6.64 -17.68
N LEU A 435 7.42 -7.80 -17.39
CA LEU A 435 6.21 -7.97 -16.60
C LEU A 435 6.64 -8.22 -15.16
N VAL A 436 6.28 -7.30 -14.26
CA VAL A 436 6.58 -7.43 -12.83
C VAL A 436 5.39 -8.04 -12.11
N VAL A 437 5.59 -9.23 -11.53
CA VAL A 437 4.56 -9.94 -10.76
C VAL A 437 4.99 -9.99 -9.30
N LEU A 438 4.35 -9.16 -8.47
CA LEU A 438 4.68 -9.07 -7.05
C LEU A 438 4.00 -10.15 -6.21
N PRO A 439 4.61 -10.59 -5.11
CA PRO A 439 3.93 -11.37 -4.09
C PRO A 439 3.07 -10.46 -3.21
N SER A 440 2.16 -9.71 -3.83
CA SER A 440 1.30 -8.72 -3.18
C SER A 440 0.21 -9.39 -2.34
N ALA A 441 -0.21 -8.71 -1.28
CA ALA A 441 -1.39 -9.02 -0.48
C ALA A 441 -2.70 -8.82 -1.27
N GLY A 442 -2.68 -8.09 -2.38
CA GLY A 442 -3.89 -7.73 -3.13
C GLY A 442 -4.84 -6.91 -2.25
N SER A 443 -6.02 -7.45 -1.97
CA SER A 443 -7.02 -6.77 -1.13
C SER A 443 -6.91 -7.17 0.34
N ALA A 444 -6.07 -6.48 1.13
CA ALA A 444 -6.00 -6.66 2.57
C ALA A 444 -7.20 -6.00 3.28
N LEU A 445 -7.68 -6.63 4.36
CA LEU A 445 -8.69 -6.06 5.26
C LEU A 445 -8.00 -5.16 6.29
N GLY A 446 -8.30 -3.87 6.26
CA GLY A 446 -7.79 -2.91 7.25
C GLY A 446 -8.69 -2.76 8.48
N SER A 447 -8.08 -2.67 9.66
CA SER A 447 -8.77 -2.26 10.88
C SER A 447 -9.11 -0.76 10.85
N PRO A 448 -10.01 -0.27 11.73
CA PRO A 448 -10.13 1.17 11.95
C PRO A 448 -8.75 1.75 12.34
N PRO A 449 -8.33 2.92 11.83
CA PRO A 449 -7.00 3.46 12.10
C PRO A 449 -6.71 3.52 13.60
N LEU A 450 -5.55 3.06 14.01
CA LEU A 450 -5.04 3.14 15.37
C LEU A 450 -4.49 4.53 15.67
N GLU A 451 -3.83 5.13 14.69
CA GLU A 451 -3.48 6.54 14.65
C GLU A 451 -4.02 7.18 13.37
N ARG A 452 -4.34 8.47 13.46
CA ARG A 452 -4.73 9.30 12.32
C ARG A 452 -4.26 10.72 12.56
N VAL A 453 -3.35 11.17 11.70
CA VAL A 453 -2.75 12.50 11.75
C VAL A 453 -2.94 13.17 10.41
N ALA A 454 -3.54 14.37 10.42
CA ALA A 454 -3.62 15.21 9.23
C ALA A 454 -2.52 16.28 9.27
N LEU A 455 -1.81 16.48 8.17
CA LEU A 455 -0.89 17.58 7.97
C LEU A 455 -1.53 18.55 6.99
N GLN A 456 -1.82 19.77 7.46
CA GLN A 456 -2.60 20.75 6.70
C GLN A 456 -2.00 22.14 6.82
N ARG A 457 -2.14 22.94 5.76
CA ARG A 457 -1.82 24.37 5.79
C ARG A 457 -3.01 25.16 6.32
N ASP A 458 -2.72 26.15 7.16
CA ASP A 458 -3.63 27.16 7.66
C ASP A 458 -3.20 28.51 7.12
N GLU A 459 -3.83 28.90 6.01
CA GLU A 459 -3.53 30.15 5.29
C GLU A 459 -3.83 31.39 6.15
N ALA A 460 -4.79 31.32 7.09
CA ALA A 460 -5.13 32.45 7.95
C ALA A 460 -4.08 32.68 9.04
N ALA A 461 -3.49 31.60 9.57
CA ALA A 461 -2.40 31.67 10.54
C ALA A 461 -1.00 31.75 9.90
N ASN A 462 -0.90 31.53 8.58
CA ASN A 462 0.36 31.35 7.85
C ASN A 462 1.26 30.27 8.48
N LEU A 463 0.66 29.15 8.86
CA LEU A 463 1.32 28.02 9.52
C LEU A 463 0.90 26.70 8.87
N ALA A 464 1.77 25.69 8.99
CA ALA A 464 1.38 24.31 8.79
C ALA A 464 1.10 23.65 10.15
N TRP A 465 0.14 22.74 10.18
CA TRP A 465 -0.30 22.05 11.38
C TRP A 465 -0.28 20.55 11.19
N ALA A 466 0.17 19.84 12.23
CA ALA A 466 -0.13 18.44 12.43
C ALA A 466 -1.31 18.30 13.40
N ILE A 467 -2.37 17.63 12.96
CA ILE A 467 -3.64 17.52 13.67
C ILE A 467 -3.87 16.04 14.01
N GLU A 468 -3.69 15.72 15.29
CA GLU A 468 -3.86 14.37 15.82
C GLU A 468 -5.34 14.10 16.05
N GLN A 469 -6.00 13.48 15.09
CA GLN A 469 -7.43 13.13 15.21
C GLN A 469 -7.61 11.87 16.06
N ARG A 470 -6.68 10.92 15.92
CA ARG A 470 -6.66 9.67 16.68
C ARG A 470 -5.23 9.27 17.02
N VAL A 471 -5.00 8.79 18.24
CA VAL A 471 -3.67 8.40 18.74
C VAL A 471 -3.70 7.01 19.37
N LEU A 472 -2.56 6.32 19.37
CA LEU A 472 -2.45 4.99 19.92
C LEU A 472 -2.47 5.05 21.46
N GLY A 473 -3.49 4.45 22.07
CA GLY A 473 -3.55 4.25 23.52
C GLY A 473 -2.65 3.09 23.97
N PRO A 474 -2.36 2.99 25.27
CA PRO A 474 -1.44 1.98 25.79
C PRO A 474 -2.00 0.56 25.69
N SER A 475 -3.32 0.39 25.53
CA SER A 475 -3.93 -0.90 25.22
C SER A 475 -3.62 -1.40 23.79
N GLY A 476 -3.05 -0.56 22.93
CA GLY A 476 -2.88 -0.82 21.50
C GLY A 476 -4.10 -0.45 20.65
N ARG A 477 -5.08 0.26 21.21
CA ARG A 477 -6.28 0.73 20.51
C ARG A 477 -6.19 2.22 20.24
N GLY A 478 -6.75 2.67 19.13
CA GLY A 478 -6.80 4.10 18.82
C GLY A 478 -7.83 4.84 19.68
N VAL A 479 -7.41 5.95 20.29
CA VAL A 479 -8.24 6.88 21.07
C VAL A 479 -8.48 8.15 20.25
N GLU A 480 -9.74 8.50 20.04
CA GLU A 480 -10.13 9.73 19.35
C GLU A 480 -9.80 10.96 20.21
N LEU A 481 -9.26 12.00 19.58
CA LEU A 481 -9.00 13.29 20.23
C LEU A 481 -9.97 14.34 19.67
N PRO A 482 -10.51 15.24 20.52
CA PRO A 482 -11.17 16.43 20.04
C PRO A 482 -10.19 17.27 19.21
N TRP A 483 -10.53 17.50 17.94
CA TRP A 483 -9.69 18.26 17.01
C TRP A 483 -10.44 19.37 16.28
N GLN A 484 -11.77 19.34 16.28
CA GLN A 484 -12.59 20.44 15.78
C GLN A 484 -12.64 21.57 16.79
N GLN A 485 -12.61 22.81 16.29
CA GLN A 485 -12.52 24.07 17.04
C GLN A 485 -13.64 24.29 18.09
N ILE A 486 -14.69 23.45 18.07
CA ILE A 486 -15.94 23.61 18.82
C ILE A 486 -15.73 23.65 20.36
N GLU A 487 -14.63 23.08 20.88
CA GLU A 487 -14.33 23.17 22.33
C GLU A 487 -13.89 24.56 22.82
N PHE A 488 -13.47 25.46 21.92
CA PHE A 488 -12.95 26.78 22.28
C PHE A 488 -13.60 27.93 21.51
N ASP A 489 -14.77 27.69 20.93
CA ASP A 489 -15.56 28.73 20.29
C ASP A 489 -16.03 29.71 21.38
N LEU A 490 -15.17 30.68 21.70
CA LEU A 490 -15.53 31.79 22.55
C LEU A 490 -16.78 32.41 21.92
N PRO A 491 -17.86 32.63 22.69
CA PRO A 491 -19.10 33.15 22.14
C PRO A 491 -18.79 34.34 21.24
N ARG A 492 -19.26 34.33 19.98
CA ARG A 492 -19.11 35.54 19.14
C ARG A 492 -19.84 36.68 19.85
N ALA A 493 -19.10 37.61 20.44
CA ALA A 493 -19.67 38.80 21.04
C ALA A 493 -20.31 39.61 19.91
N ARG A 494 -21.64 39.59 19.82
CA ARG A 494 -22.39 40.38 18.84
C ARG A 494 -22.39 41.88 19.20
N SER A 495 -22.13 42.20 20.47
CA SER A 495 -21.92 43.55 20.97
C SER A 495 -20.88 43.56 22.10
N ALA A 496 -20.15 44.67 22.23
CA ALA A 496 -19.19 44.88 23.32
C ALA A 496 -19.83 44.91 24.72
N SER A 497 -21.15 45.00 24.81
CA SER A 497 -21.89 45.04 26.09
C SER A 497 -22.17 43.66 26.67
N ALA A 498 -22.16 42.61 25.86
CA ALA A 498 -22.61 41.26 26.23
C ALA A 498 -21.58 40.44 27.04
N TYR A 499 -20.29 40.78 26.95
CA TYR A 499 -19.20 40.04 27.61
C TYR A 499 -18.12 41.00 28.11
N GLU A 500 -17.46 40.65 29.21
CA GLU A 500 -16.18 41.26 29.56
C GLU A 500 -15.13 40.75 28.57
N LEU A 501 -14.45 41.66 27.86
CA LEU A 501 -13.41 41.33 26.91
C LEU A 501 -12.06 41.29 27.62
N VAL A 502 -11.32 40.20 27.41
CA VAL A 502 -9.95 40.02 27.89
C VAL A 502 -9.03 40.08 26.68
N TRP A 503 -7.98 40.91 26.77
CA TRP A 503 -6.91 40.91 25.79
C TRP A 503 -6.07 39.64 25.93
N ARG A 504 -5.83 38.96 24.81
CA ARG A 504 -5.00 37.76 24.72
C ARG A 504 -3.93 37.97 23.66
N LEU A 505 -2.69 37.68 24.04
CA LEU A 505 -1.56 37.65 23.09
C LEU A 505 -1.80 36.64 21.96
N ALA A 506 -2.38 35.47 22.28
CA ALA A 506 -2.79 34.46 21.31
C ALA A 506 -4.05 33.74 21.80
N THR A 507 -4.96 33.42 20.87
CA THR A 507 -6.10 32.53 21.15
C THR A 507 -5.64 31.10 21.38
N PRO A 508 -6.35 30.33 22.23
CA PRO A 508 -6.04 28.92 22.44
C PRO A 508 -6.33 28.12 21.15
N VAL A 509 -5.51 27.10 20.90
CA VAL A 509 -5.71 26.11 19.84
C VAL A 509 -5.97 24.75 20.48
N ALA A 510 -6.75 23.89 19.81
CA ALA A 510 -7.07 22.56 20.31
C ALA A 510 -5.80 21.74 20.63
N ARG A 511 -5.86 20.92 21.69
CA ARG A 511 -4.69 20.15 22.21
C ARG A 511 -4.11 19.17 21.19
N SER A 512 -4.90 18.74 20.21
CA SER A 512 -4.54 17.85 19.11
C SER A 512 -3.75 18.54 17.99
N TRP A 513 -3.64 19.87 18.01
CA TRP A 513 -2.94 20.63 16.98
C TRP A 513 -1.50 20.93 17.43
N THR A 514 -0.54 20.47 16.64
CA THR A 514 0.88 20.74 16.82
C THR A 514 1.39 21.59 15.66
N PRO A 515 1.97 22.76 15.91
CA PRO A 515 2.47 23.62 14.84
C PRO A 515 3.72 23.01 14.20
N LEU A 516 3.81 23.14 12.88
CA LEU A 516 4.94 22.74 12.07
C LEU A 516 5.65 24.00 11.59
N VAL A 517 6.91 24.15 11.99
CA VAL A 517 7.69 25.36 11.76
C VAL A 517 8.80 25.05 10.75
N PRO A 518 8.99 25.89 9.71
CA PRO A 518 10.08 25.69 8.75
C PRO A 518 11.43 25.84 9.44
N VAL A 519 12.35 24.92 9.15
CA VAL A 519 13.72 24.95 9.63
C VAL A 519 14.65 25.00 8.44
N ALA A 520 15.64 25.89 8.51
CA ALA A 520 16.64 26.05 7.46
C ALA A 520 17.39 24.73 7.20
N PRO A 521 17.84 24.48 5.96
CA PRO A 521 18.72 23.36 5.65
C PRO A 521 19.93 23.33 6.60
N ARG A 522 20.49 22.15 6.83
CA ARG A 522 21.64 21.98 7.73
C ARG A 522 22.80 22.91 7.30
N PRO A 523 23.52 23.55 8.24
CA PRO A 523 24.71 24.33 7.91
C PRO A 523 25.72 23.47 7.13
N GLY A 524 26.12 23.92 5.94
CA GLY A 524 26.99 23.16 5.03
C GLY A 524 26.28 22.43 3.87
N ALA A 525 24.94 22.42 3.85
CA ALA A 525 24.13 21.92 2.74
C ALA A 525 22.98 22.91 2.42
N PRO A 526 23.29 24.12 1.91
CA PRO A 526 22.29 25.15 1.62
C PRO A 526 21.23 24.72 0.59
N ASP A 527 21.56 23.75 -0.27
CA ASP A 527 20.65 23.18 -1.27
C ASP A 527 19.83 21.97 -0.75
N GLY A 528 19.91 21.67 0.56
CA GLY A 528 19.13 20.60 1.17
C GLY A 528 17.61 20.89 1.17
N PRO A 529 16.77 19.85 1.33
CA PRO A 529 15.32 20.02 1.35
C PRO A 529 14.88 20.93 2.50
N ARG A 530 13.83 21.72 2.27
CA ARG A 530 13.19 22.50 3.33
C ARG A 530 12.36 21.57 4.19
N LEU A 531 12.57 21.64 5.50
CA LEU A 531 11.87 20.78 6.45
C LEU A 531 10.94 21.58 7.34
N LEU A 532 9.77 21.04 7.60
CA LEU A 532 8.82 21.46 8.61
C LEU A 532 9.02 20.60 9.85
N ARG A 533 9.44 21.21 10.97
CA ARG A 533 9.64 20.52 12.24
C ARG A 533 8.52 20.86 13.22
N ARG A 534 8.02 19.84 13.91
CA ARG A 534 7.07 20.04 15.01
C ARG A 534 7.67 20.96 16.08
N ALA A 535 6.91 21.96 16.49
CA ALA A 535 7.23 22.80 17.63
C ALA A 535 6.36 22.42 18.84
N ARG A 536 6.80 22.82 20.03
CA ARG A 536 5.98 22.74 21.24
C ARG A 536 5.16 24.00 21.36
N LEU A 537 3.88 23.86 21.68
CA LEU A 537 2.98 25.00 21.87
C LEU A 537 2.90 25.35 23.36
N LEU A 538 3.14 26.61 23.70
CA LEU A 538 2.93 27.12 25.07
C LEU A 538 1.45 27.45 25.26
N GLU A 539 0.78 26.78 26.19
CA GLU A 539 -0.57 27.12 26.60
C GLU A 539 -0.53 28.38 27.47
N THR A 540 -0.93 29.52 26.92
CA THR A 540 -0.81 30.84 27.58
C THR A 540 -1.61 30.96 28.88
N ARG A 541 -2.68 30.15 29.06
CA ARG A 541 -3.49 30.14 30.28
C ARG A 541 -2.87 29.34 31.42
N THR A 542 -2.20 28.22 31.13
CA THR A 542 -1.67 27.30 32.16
C THR A 542 -0.15 27.35 32.29
N GLY A 543 0.56 27.93 31.31
CA GLY A 543 2.03 27.87 31.22
C GLY A 543 2.57 26.50 30.79
N GLU A 544 1.69 25.56 30.41
CA GLU A 544 2.05 24.19 30.04
C GLU A 544 2.62 24.16 28.60
N LEU A 545 3.76 23.52 28.40
CA LEU A 545 4.27 23.21 27.06
C LEU A 545 3.66 21.90 26.56
N ARG A 546 2.96 21.97 25.44
CA ARG A 546 2.30 20.83 24.79
C ARG A 546 3.20 20.23 23.71
N ALA A 547 3.18 18.90 23.60
CA ALA A 547 3.87 18.13 22.57
C ALA A 547 2.90 17.15 21.89
N ALA A 548 3.25 16.77 20.65
CA ALA A 548 2.55 15.73 19.90
C ALA A 548 2.63 14.37 20.59
N ARG A 549 1.53 13.61 20.55
CA ARG A 549 1.38 12.32 21.23
C ARG A 549 1.51 11.12 20.30
N SER A 550 1.13 11.23 19.04
CA SER A 550 1.17 10.15 18.03
C SER A 550 2.58 9.62 17.79
N ARG A 551 2.68 8.30 17.56
CA ARG A 551 3.92 7.66 17.11
C ARG A 551 4.34 8.18 15.74
N ILE A 552 3.39 8.41 14.83
CA ILE A 552 3.66 8.96 13.48
C ILE A 552 4.49 10.26 13.57
N LEU A 553 4.08 11.21 14.44
CA LEU A 553 4.81 12.47 14.60
C LEU A 553 6.08 12.33 15.44
N ARG A 554 6.18 11.32 16.32
CA ARG A 554 7.41 11.02 17.06
C ARG A 554 8.51 10.53 16.13
N ASP A 555 8.19 9.65 15.20
CA ASP A 555 9.15 9.11 14.25
C ASP A 555 9.60 10.17 13.25
N ALA A 556 8.71 11.10 12.88
CA ALA A 556 9.04 12.28 12.08
C ALA A 556 9.72 13.41 12.90
N ALA A 557 10.44 13.10 13.99
CA ALA A 557 11.10 14.09 14.85
C ALA A 557 12.15 14.96 14.10
N GLY A 558 12.76 14.40 13.04
CA GLY A 558 13.68 15.10 12.16
C GLY A 558 13.02 16.21 11.31
N GLY A 559 11.69 16.19 11.20
CA GLY A 559 10.89 17.04 10.33
C GLY A 559 10.34 16.28 9.13
N VAL A 560 9.31 16.85 8.53
CA VAL A 560 8.70 16.41 7.27
C VAL A 560 9.10 17.40 6.19
N ARG A 561 9.32 16.97 4.94
CA ARG A 561 9.64 17.93 3.87
C ARG A 561 8.45 18.86 3.60
N ASP A 562 8.75 20.13 3.33
CA ASP A 562 7.73 21.17 3.14
C ASP A 562 6.80 20.85 1.96
N GLU A 563 7.35 20.25 0.90
CA GLU A 563 6.60 19.80 -0.28
C GLU A 563 5.56 18.70 0.03
N GLU A 564 5.73 17.93 1.11
CA GLU A 564 4.79 16.87 1.47
C GLU A 564 3.49 17.42 2.05
N VAL A 565 3.52 18.63 2.62
CA VAL A 565 2.33 19.30 3.11
C VAL A 565 1.75 20.14 1.97
N THR A 566 1.05 19.46 1.05
CA THR A 566 0.39 20.10 -0.09
C THR A 566 -0.76 21.02 0.35
N ARG A 567 -1.29 21.82 -0.57
CA ARG A 567 -2.50 22.63 -0.33
C ARG A 567 -3.73 21.77 0.05
N GLY A 568 -3.86 20.59 -0.54
CA GLY A 568 -4.92 19.63 -0.18
C GLY A 568 -4.72 18.98 1.19
N GLY A 569 -3.54 19.18 1.80
CA GLY A 569 -3.08 18.45 2.97
C GLY A 569 -2.75 17.00 2.65
N VAL A 570 -2.26 16.30 3.68
CA VAL A 570 -2.01 14.85 3.65
C VAL A 570 -2.52 14.24 4.94
N GLU A 571 -3.05 13.03 4.87
CA GLU A 571 -3.48 12.26 6.02
C GLU A 571 -2.63 10.99 6.13
N VAL A 572 -1.99 10.79 7.29
CA VAL A 572 -1.23 9.57 7.59
C VAL A 572 -2.00 8.79 8.64
N ARG A 573 -2.16 7.49 8.39
CA ARG A 573 -2.86 6.56 9.28
C ARG A 573 -1.97 5.39 9.61
N MET A 574 -2.15 4.83 10.79
CA MET A 574 -1.57 3.56 11.18
C MET A 574 -2.71 2.56 11.37
N LEU A 575 -2.64 1.38 10.78
CA LEU A 575 -3.67 0.35 10.88
C LEU A 575 -3.08 -1.05 10.98
N ASP A 576 -3.87 -1.97 11.53
CA ASP A 576 -3.59 -3.40 11.44
C ASP A 576 -4.26 -3.93 10.16
N GLN A 577 -3.55 -4.73 9.38
CA GLN A 577 -3.99 -5.30 8.12
C GLN A 577 -4.02 -6.83 8.21
N LEU A 578 -5.02 -7.45 7.58
CA LEU A 578 -5.17 -8.91 7.50
C LEU A 578 -5.37 -9.33 6.05
N VAL A 579 -4.58 -10.30 5.61
CA VAL A 579 -4.79 -10.98 4.32
C VAL A 579 -4.80 -12.49 4.50
N ARG A 580 -5.60 -13.16 3.67
CA ARG A 580 -5.57 -14.61 3.51
C ARG A 580 -5.02 -14.95 2.13
N ARG A 581 -3.95 -15.74 2.08
CA ARG A 581 -3.31 -16.13 0.83
C ARG A 581 -4.06 -17.28 0.15
N PRO A 582 -3.80 -17.53 -1.15
CA PRO A 582 -4.40 -18.65 -1.89
C PRO A 582 -4.11 -20.03 -1.27
N ASP A 583 -2.99 -20.19 -0.57
CA ASP A 583 -2.63 -21.41 0.18
C ASP A 583 -3.43 -21.60 1.49
N GLY A 584 -4.27 -20.62 1.86
CA GLY A 584 -5.09 -20.61 3.06
C GLY A 584 -4.42 -19.99 4.29
N SER A 585 -3.13 -19.68 4.24
CA SER A 585 -2.39 -19.01 5.32
C SER A 585 -2.92 -17.59 5.56
N SER A 586 -2.81 -17.10 6.79
CA SER A 586 -3.27 -15.77 7.19
C SER A 586 -2.12 -14.96 7.73
N HIS A 587 -2.00 -13.72 7.29
CA HIS A 587 -0.95 -12.81 7.72
C HIS A 587 -1.57 -11.54 8.28
N VAL A 588 -1.08 -11.11 9.44
CA VAL A 588 -1.44 -9.84 10.07
C VAL A 588 -0.18 -9.01 10.23
N TRP A 589 -0.28 -7.72 9.94
CA TRP A 589 0.80 -6.77 10.19
C TRP A 589 0.22 -5.40 10.53
N ARG A 590 1.04 -4.57 11.15
CA ARG A 590 0.74 -3.16 11.34
C ARG A 590 1.55 -2.36 10.33
N GLY A 591 0.87 -1.50 9.58
CA GLY A 591 1.46 -0.64 8.57
C GLY A 591 0.94 0.79 8.67
N ARG A 592 1.56 1.68 7.92
CA ARG A 592 1.13 3.07 7.74
C ARG A 592 0.60 3.24 6.33
N GLU A 593 -0.40 4.09 6.17
CA GLU A 593 -0.83 4.55 4.85
C GLU A 593 -0.80 6.07 4.81
N LYS A 594 -0.34 6.63 3.69
CA LYS A 594 -0.38 8.06 3.36
C LYS A 594 -1.47 8.26 2.31
N ARG A 595 -2.39 9.19 2.57
CA ARG A 595 -3.50 9.51 1.67
C ARG A 595 -3.58 11.00 1.42
N PRO A 596 -4.09 11.43 0.24
CA PRO A 596 -4.42 12.82 0.02
C PRO A 596 -5.38 13.35 1.09
N GLY A 597 -5.12 14.57 1.56
CA GLY A 597 -6.01 15.25 2.50
C GLY A 597 -7.32 15.71 1.87
N ARG A 598 -8.18 16.36 2.67
CA ARG A 598 -9.49 16.87 2.25
C ARG A 598 -9.55 18.40 2.12
N GLY A 599 -8.39 19.05 2.02
CA GLY A 599 -8.26 20.51 1.91
C GLY A 599 -7.55 21.14 3.11
N GLU A 600 -7.69 22.46 3.20
CA GLU A 600 -7.10 23.30 4.25
C GLU A 600 -7.87 23.20 5.57
N ALA A 601 -7.23 23.56 6.68
CA ALA A 601 -7.88 23.65 7.99
C ALA A 601 -7.58 25.00 8.64
N SER A 602 -8.49 25.45 9.50
CA SER A 602 -8.32 26.67 10.28
C SER A 602 -8.21 26.33 11.76
N SER A 603 -7.07 26.68 12.35
CA SER A 603 -6.81 26.51 13.78
C SER A 603 -7.63 27.46 14.66
N GLY A 604 -8.13 28.55 14.07
CA GLY A 604 -8.69 29.67 14.84
C GLY A 604 -7.64 30.50 15.58
N LEU A 605 -6.35 30.26 15.35
CA LEU A 605 -5.26 31.02 15.95
C LEU A 605 -5.32 32.47 15.49
N ARG A 606 -5.36 33.39 16.46
CA ARG A 606 -5.30 34.83 16.27
C ARG A 606 -4.38 35.40 17.32
N PHE A 607 -3.53 36.33 16.89
CA PHE A 607 -2.66 37.10 17.77
C PHE A 607 -3.31 38.44 18.13
N ASP A 608 -2.94 38.98 19.28
CA ASP A 608 -3.37 40.31 19.77
C ASP A 608 -4.90 40.51 19.72
N ALA A 609 -5.64 39.52 20.22
CA ALA A 609 -7.09 39.48 20.13
C ALA A 609 -7.78 39.85 21.45
N ALA A 610 -8.83 40.66 21.38
CA ALA A 610 -9.76 40.84 22.49
C ALA A 610 -10.89 39.80 22.37
N THR A 611 -11.02 38.92 23.35
CA THR A 611 -12.03 37.85 23.34
C THR A 611 -12.81 37.79 24.66
N PRO A 612 -14.05 37.26 24.66
CA PRO A 612 -14.82 37.10 25.89
C PRO A 612 -14.08 36.33 26.98
N ASP A 613 -14.26 36.73 28.23
CA ASP A 613 -13.89 35.92 29.39
C ASP A 613 -14.91 34.80 29.60
N PRO A 614 -14.56 33.52 29.42
CA PRO A 614 -15.49 32.41 29.67
C PRO A 614 -15.88 32.28 31.15
N ASP A 615 -15.05 32.80 32.07
CA ASP A 615 -15.29 32.70 33.52
C ASP A 615 -16.07 33.90 34.08
N ARG A 616 -16.31 34.93 33.26
CA ARG A 616 -17.08 36.13 33.61
C ARG A 616 -18.10 36.47 32.51
N GLY A 617 -19.14 35.65 32.42
CA GLY A 617 -20.39 36.10 31.80
C GLY A 617 -20.92 37.29 32.61
N ARG A 618 -21.27 38.41 31.96
CA ARG A 618 -22.03 39.45 32.66
C ARG A 618 -23.41 38.87 32.99
N PRO A 619 -23.78 38.70 34.27
CA PRO A 619 -25.16 38.34 34.61
C PRO A 619 -26.04 39.53 34.22
N ASP A 620 -27.01 39.27 33.34
CA ASP A 620 -28.15 40.12 33.00
C ASP A 620 -27.87 41.61 32.72
N LEU A 621 -27.95 41.99 31.45
CA LEU A 621 -28.45 43.32 31.07
C LEU A 621 -29.94 43.13 30.70
N PRO A 622 -30.84 43.99 31.22
CA PRO A 622 -32.30 43.83 31.11
C PRO A 622 -32.84 43.83 29.68
#